data_AF-A0A1B6LFA8-F1
#
_entry.id   AF-A0A1B6LFA8-F1
#
_cell.length_a   1.000
_cell.length_b   1.000
_cell.length_c   1.000
_cell.angle_alpha   90.00
_cell.angle_beta   90.00
_cell.angle_gamma   90.00
#
_symmetry.space_group_name_H-M   'P 1'
#
loop_
_entity.id
_entity.type
_entity.pdbx_description
1 polymer ?
#
loop_
_entity_poly.entity_id
_entity_poly.type
_entity_poly.pdbx_seq_one_letter_code
_entity_poly.pdbx_strand_id
1 'polypeptide(L)'
;EEFSLKQAKKNNFKCFNIFDENCIASHMFKQKVKFNKPIYIGFSVLDLSKLLMYEFYYNKLKQYDPDLNLCYMDTDSYFVEMKKNPYTIIKENIDEFDTSDYPKDHECFHSKNKKVIGKFNNQINGEILEGFCGLRSKMYSYKYIDKNPVKCKAIKRSVVDKTIT
;
A
#
# COMPACT_ATOMS: atom_id res chain seq x y z
N GLU A 1 -17.48 -49.51 15.13
CA GLU A 1 -16.07 -49.91 14.87
C GLU A 1 -15.74 -50.07 13.38
N GLU A 2 -16.51 -50.86 12.62
CA GLU A 2 -16.27 -51.11 11.18
C GLU A 2 -16.23 -49.84 10.31
N PHE A 3 -17.12 -48.89 10.55
CA PHE A 3 -17.13 -47.60 9.84
C PHE A 3 -15.82 -46.82 10.04
N SER A 4 -15.32 -46.75 11.27
CA SER A 4 -14.08 -46.04 11.61
C SER A 4 -12.88 -46.68 10.94
N LEU A 5 -12.77 -48.01 10.98
CA LEU A 5 -11.71 -48.74 10.26
C LEU A 5 -11.75 -48.48 8.75
N LYS A 6 -12.95 -48.38 8.15
CA LYS A 6 -13.12 -48.05 6.74
C LYS A 6 -12.68 -46.62 6.40
N GLN A 7 -12.92 -45.64 7.28
CA GLN A 7 -12.46 -44.27 7.05
C GLN A 7 -10.94 -44.14 7.25
N ALA A 8 -10.37 -44.79 8.26
CA ALA A 8 -8.93 -44.76 8.55
C ALA A 8 -8.05 -45.34 7.43
N LYS A 9 -8.59 -46.30 6.65
CA LYS A 9 -7.92 -46.89 5.48
C LYS A 9 -7.82 -45.96 4.27
N LYS A 10 -8.53 -44.83 4.25
CA LYS A 10 -8.49 -43.90 3.12
C LYS A 10 -7.24 -43.02 3.19
N ASN A 11 -6.55 -42.84 2.07
CA ASN A 11 -5.32 -42.03 1.99
C ASN A 11 -5.52 -40.55 2.38
N ASN A 12 -6.76 -40.05 2.40
CA ASN A 12 -7.07 -38.69 2.85
C ASN A 12 -7.59 -38.64 4.29
N PHE A 13 -7.49 -39.70 5.06
CA PHE A 13 -7.81 -39.67 6.48
C PHE A 13 -6.82 -38.77 7.23
N LYS A 14 -7.33 -37.92 8.13
CA LYS A 14 -6.51 -37.06 8.99
C LYS A 14 -6.54 -37.55 10.43
N CYS A 15 -7.72 -37.61 11.03
CA CYS A 15 -7.91 -38.03 12.41
C CYS A 15 -9.39 -38.31 12.71
N PHE A 16 -9.65 -38.93 13.85
CA PHE A 16 -10.98 -38.94 14.48
C PHE A 16 -11.04 -37.90 15.59
N ASN A 17 -12.18 -37.24 15.71
CA ASN A 17 -12.56 -36.49 16.90
C ASN A 17 -13.72 -37.25 17.56
N ILE A 18 -13.54 -37.68 18.79
CA ILE A 18 -14.54 -38.43 19.57
C ILE A 18 -15.27 -37.42 20.45
N PHE A 19 -16.60 -37.35 20.32
CA PHE A 19 -17.43 -36.47 21.14
C PHE A 19 -18.07 -37.23 22.31
N ASP A 20 -18.54 -38.46 22.06
CA ASP A 20 -19.07 -39.38 23.06
C ASP A 20 -18.98 -40.84 22.56
N GLU A 21 -19.53 -41.78 23.33
CA GLU A 21 -19.49 -43.23 23.07
C GLU A 21 -20.17 -43.63 21.73
N ASN A 22 -21.11 -42.83 21.24
CA ASN A 22 -21.89 -43.09 20.04
C ASN A 22 -21.64 -42.06 18.91
N CYS A 23 -20.84 -41.02 19.17
CA CYS A 23 -20.61 -39.92 18.24
C CYS A 23 -19.11 -39.68 18.00
N ILE A 24 -18.68 -39.99 16.77
CA ILE A 24 -17.31 -39.80 16.31
C ILE A 24 -17.33 -39.09 14.95
N ALA A 25 -16.58 -37.99 14.82
CA ALA A 25 -16.35 -37.32 13.55
C ALA A 25 -15.03 -37.78 12.93
N SER A 26 -15.06 -38.10 11.64
CA SER A 26 -13.87 -38.39 10.84
C SER A 26 -13.42 -37.15 10.09
N HIS A 27 -12.24 -36.63 10.39
CA HIS A 27 -11.62 -35.55 9.64
C HIS A 27 -10.87 -36.12 8.44
N MET A 28 -11.19 -35.61 7.25
CA MET A 28 -10.60 -36.04 5.99
C MET A 28 -10.03 -34.84 5.23
N PHE A 29 -8.86 -34.98 4.63
CA PHE A 29 -8.34 -34.02 3.66
C PHE A 29 -9.17 -34.02 2.38
N LYS A 30 -9.29 -32.85 1.74
CA LYS A 30 -9.92 -32.75 0.41
C LYS A 30 -8.97 -33.35 -0.63
N GLN A 31 -9.41 -34.38 -1.35
CA GLN A 31 -8.61 -35.04 -2.40
C GLN A 31 -8.59 -34.23 -3.71
N LYS A 32 -9.63 -33.44 -3.96
CA LYS A 32 -9.74 -32.58 -5.14
C LYS A 32 -10.09 -31.18 -4.67
N VAL A 33 -9.35 -30.20 -5.15
CA VAL A 33 -9.61 -28.78 -4.93
C VAL A 33 -9.87 -28.14 -6.28
N LYS A 34 -11.02 -27.47 -6.43
CA LYS A 34 -11.31 -26.69 -7.62
C LYS A 34 -10.56 -25.36 -7.53
N PHE A 35 -9.53 -25.20 -8.36
CA PHE A 35 -8.74 -23.97 -8.42
C PHE A 35 -9.43 -22.96 -9.35
N ASN A 36 -10.45 -22.27 -8.84
CA ASN A 36 -11.23 -21.25 -9.56
C ASN A 36 -10.89 -19.82 -9.10
N LYS A 37 -9.69 -19.63 -8.55
CA LYS A 37 -9.23 -18.34 -8.06
C LYS A 37 -8.17 -17.80 -9.01
N PRO A 38 -8.26 -16.53 -9.43
CA PRO A 38 -7.31 -15.92 -10.38
C PRO A 38 -6.00 -15.53 -9.68
N ILE A 39 -5.34 -16.48 -9.00
CA ILE A 39 -4.14 -16.20 -8.19
C ILE A 39 -3.01 -15.65 -9.06
N TYR A 40 -2.82 -16.22 -10.25
CA TYR A 40 -1.80 -15.78 -11.20
C TYR A 40 -2.03 -14.35 -11.68
N ILE A 41 -3.30 -13.96 -11.91
CA ILE A 41 -3.63 -12.59 -12.30
C ILE A 41 -3.29 -11.63 -11.15
N GLY A 42 -3.63 -11.99 -9.90
CA GLY A 42 -3.27 -11.18 -8.74
C GLY A 42 -1.75 -10.98 -8.59
N PHE A 43 -0.97 -12.03 -8.84
CA PHE A 43 0.49 -11.95 -8.86
C PHE A 43 1.01 -11.02 -9.96
N SER A 44 0.52 -11.17 -11.20
CA SER A 44 0.91 -10.30 -12.31
C SER A 44 0.59 -8.83 -12.06
N VAL A 45 -0.62 -8.53 -11.53
CA VAL A 45 -1.01 -7.15 -11.21
C VAL A 45 -0.11 -6.56 -10.11
N LEU A 46 0.22 -7.34 -9.09
CA LEU A 46 1.11 -6.90 -8.01
C LEU A 46 2.50 -6.56 -8.55
N ASP A 47 3.07 -7.40 -9.41
CA ASP A 47 4.42 -7.16 -9.95
C ASP A 47 4.43 -5.99 -10.93
N LEU A 48 3.40 -5.83 -11.77
CA LEU A 48 3.24 -4.64 -12.61
C LEU A 48 3.10 -3.37 -11.77
N SER A 49 2.37 -3.42 -10.66
CA SER A 49 2.24 -2.27 -9.75
C SER A 49 3.58 -1.89 -9.12
N LYS A 50 4.40 -2.87 -8.70
CA LYS A 50 5.75 -2.59 -8.18
C LYS A 50 6.65 -2.02 -9.26
N LEU A 51 6.58 -2.56 -10.48
CA LEU A 51 7.39 -2.10 -11.61
C LEU A 51 7.09 -0.64 -11.91
N LEU A 52 5.80 -0.27 -12.03
CA LEU A 52 5.38 1.12 -12.23
C LEU A 52 5.95 2.06 -11.16
N MET A 53 5.89 1.64 -9.89
CA MET A 53 6.46 2.39 -8.78
C MET A 53 7.98 2.56 -8.99
N TYR A 54 8.73 1.47 -9.18
CA TYR A 54 10.18 1.53 -9.33
C TYR A 54 10.62 2.33 -10.56
N GLU A 55 9.95 2.19 -11.70
CA GLU A 55 10.24 2.96 -12.90
C GLU A 55 10.05 4.45 -12.66
N PHE A 56 8.96 4.84 -11.98
CA PHE A 56 8.76 6.24 -11.64
C PHE A 56 9.85 6.77 -10.69
N TYR A 57 10.25 5.99 -9.69
CA TYR A 57 11.29 6.43 -8.76
C TYR A 57 12.67 6.54 -9.44
N TYR A 58 13.15 5.45 -10.05
CA TYR A 58 14.52 5.37 -10.57
C TYR A 58 14.69 6.08 -11.92
N ASN A 59 13.70 5.98 -12.81
CA ASN A 59 13.83 6.50 -14.17
C ASN A 59 13.29 7.93 -14.30
N LYS A 60 12.47 8.42 -13.35
CA LYS A 60 11.89 9.77 -13.39
C LYS A 60 12.35 10.61 -12.22
N LEU A 61 11.92 10.32 -10.99
CA LEU A 61 12.21 11.17 -9.82
C LEU A 61 13.72 11.37 -9.60
N LYS A 62 14.54 10.32 -9.72
CA LYS A 62 16.00 10.42 -9.61
C LYS A 62 16.66 11.18 -10.76
N GLN A 63 16.04 11.28 -11.93
CA GLN A 63 16.55 12.14 -13.01
C GLN A 63 16.17 13.60 -12.77
N TYR A 64 14.97 13.85 -12.26
CA TYR A 64 14.48 15.19 -11.94
C TYR A 64 15.28 15.82 -10.81
N ASP A 65 15.55 15.05 -9.76
CA ASP A 65 16.35 15.44 -8.61
C ASP A 65 17.31 14.30 -8.21
N PRO A 66 18.56 14.30 -8.72
CA PRO A 66 19.55 13.26 -8.42
C PRO A 66 19.83 13.08 -6.93
N ASP A 67 19.81 14.19 -6.19
CA ASP A 67 20.09 14.25 -4.75
C ASP A 67 18.85 14.01 -3.89
N LEU A 68 17.71 13.67 -4.51
CA LEU A 68 16.49 13.27 -3.81
C LEU A 68 16.78 12.11 -2.86
N ASN A 69 16.23 12.21 -1.65
CA ASN A 69 16.31 11.15 -0.66
C ASN A 69 14.94 10.48 -0.48
N LEU A 70 14.91 9.15 -0.54
CA LEU A 70 13.69 8.38 -0.29
C LEU A 70 13.57 8.11 1.20
N CYS A 71 12.65 8.79 1.87
CA CYS A 71 12.44 8.63 3.30
C CYS A 71 11.60 7.38 3.62
N TYR A 72 10.58 7.09 2.81
CA TYR A 72 9.66 5.98 3.05
C TYR A 72 8.83 5.63 1.80
N MET A 73 8.35 4.39 1.73
CA MET A 73 7.48 3.88 0.66
C MET A 73 6.41 2.94 1.25
N ASP A 74 5.17 3.07 0.78
CA ASP A 74 4.07 2.14 1.08
C ASP A 74 3.17 1.95 -0.13
N THR A 75 3.16 0.72 -0.66
CA THR A 75 2.41 0.23 -1.84
C THR A 75 2.40 1.15 -3.07
N ASP A 76 1.68 2.26 -3.00
CA ASP A 76 1.36 3.23 -4.05
C ASP A 76 1.79 4.66 -3.70
N SER A 77 2.61 4.85 -2.66
CA SER A 77 3.01 6.16 -2.17
C SER A 77 4.49 6.24 -1.77
N TYR A 78 5.02 7.46 -1.85
CA TYR A 78 6.37 7.82 -1.43
C TYR A 78 6.35 8.99 -0.45
N PHE A 79 7.27 8.96 0.52
CA PHE A 79 7.76 10.16 1.18
C PHE A 79 9.17 10.41 0.68
N VAL A 80 9.37 11.53 0.02
CA VAL A 80 10.65 11.94 -0.54
C VAL A 80 11.04 13.29 0.03
N GLU A 81 12.31 13.41 0.36
CA GLU A 81 12.96 14.68 0.62
C GLU A 81 13.60 15.13 -0.69
N MET A 82 13.00 16.16 -1.29
CA MET A 82 13.52 16.81 -2.50
C MET A 82 14.48 17.94 -2.12
N LYS A 83 15.59 18.05 -2.83
CA LYS A 83 16.55 19.17 -2.71
C LYS A 83 16.17 20.32 -3.62
N LYS A 84 15.54 20.02 -4.76
CA LYS A 84 14.97 21.02 -5.67
C LYS A 84 13.53 21.37 -5.26
N ASN A 85 13.04 22.50 -5.78
CA ASN A 85 11.65 22.88 -5.57
C ASN A 85 10.71 21.84 -6.25
N PRO A 86 9.83 21.16 -5.49
CA PRO A 86 8.95 20.13 -6.02
C PRO A 86 7.98 20.66 -7.09
N TYR A 87 7.51 21.90 -6.96
CA TYR A 87 6.53 22.47 -7.89
C TYR A 87 7.14 22.79 -9.24
N THR A 88 8.41 23.22 -9.27
CA THR A 88 9.14 23.40 -10.53
C THR A 88 9.27 22.07 -11.27
N ILE A 89 9.65 20.99 -10.57
CA ILE A 89 9.74 19.65 -11.15
C ILE A 89 8.38 19.18 -11.68
N ILE A 90 7.32 19.33 -10.89
CA ILE A 90 5.97 18.92 -11.28
C ILE A 90 5.51 19.71 -12.52
N LYS A 91 5.77 21.02 -12.56
CA LYS A 91 5.38 21.88 -13.69
C LYS A 91 6.10 21.51 -14.97
N GLU A 92 7.40 21.25 -14.91
CA GLU A 92 8.21 20.81 -16.06
C GLU A 92 7.80 19.42 -16.58
N ASN A 93 7.27 18.58 -15.69
CA ASN A 93 6.91 17.18 -15.99
C ASN A 93 5.40 16.93 -15.82
N ILE A 94 4.57 17.93 -16.11
CA ILE A 94 3.13 17.94 -15.78
C ILE A 94 2.38 16.72 -16.34
N ASP A 95 2.86 16.17 -17.45
CA ASP A 95 2.27 15.00 -18.09
C ASP A 95 2.38 13.72 -17.26
N GLU A 96 3.30 13.64 -16.30
CA GLU A 96 3.48 12.50 -15.41
C GLU A 96 2.65 12.58 -14.11
N PHE A 97 2.11 13.76 -13.81
CA PHE A 97 1.41 14.02 -12.56
C PHE A 97 -0.08 14.27 -12.75
N ASP A 98 -0.89 13.82 -11.79
CA ASP A 98 -2.26 14.29 -11.60
C ASP A 98 -2.25 15.43 -10.57
N THR A 99 -2.33 16.66 -11.05
CA THR A 99 -2.43 17.89 -10.24
C THR A 99 -3.83 18.47 -10.23
N SER A 100 -4.84 17.69 -10.63
CA SER A 100 -6.22 18.18 -10.74
C SER A 100 -6.90 18.49 -9.41
N ASP A 101 -6.31 18.03 -8.30
CA ASP A 101 -6.76 18.30 -6.93
C ASP A 101 -6.11 19.55 -6.30
N TYR A 102 -5.23 20.24 -7.03
CA TYR A 102 -4.60 21.48 -6.54
C TYR A 102 -5.61 22.63 -6.50
N PRO A 103 -5.38 23.67 -5.69
CA PRO A 103 -6.13 24.92 -5.77
C PRO A 103 -6.09 25.49 -7.20
N LYS A 104 -7.21 26.01 -7.70
CA LYS A 104 -7.33 26.46 -9.09
C LYS A 104 -6.41 27.62 -9.45
N ASP A 105 -6.02 28.40 -8.44
CA ASP A 105 -5.09 29.52 -8.49
C ASP A 105 -3.62 29.08 -8.40
N HIS A 106 -3.35 27.81 -8.10
CA HIS A 106 -2.00 27.28 -8.02
C HIS A 106 -1.38 27.09 -9.42
N GLU A 107 -0.12 27.48 -9.60
CA GLU A 107 0.55 27.46 -10.91
C GLU A 107 0.67 26.07 -11.57
N CYS A 108 0.71 25.01 -10.77
CA CYS A 108 0.74 23.62 -11.22
C CYS A 108 -0.65 23.01 -11.48
N PHE A 109 -1.74 23.73 -11.26
CA PHE A 109 -3.09 23.19 -11.46
C PHE A 109 -3.33 22.84 -12.93
N HIS A 110 -3.63 21.57 -13.20
CA HIS A 110 -4.04 21.14 -14.53
C HIS A 110 -5.03 19.98 -14.46
N SER A 111 -6.12 20.04 -15.22
CA SER A 111 -7.18 19.01 -15.20
C SER A 111 -6.92 17.82 -16.14
N LYS A 112 -5.84 17.87 -16.93
CA LYS A 112 -5.55 16.90 -18.01
C LYS A 112 -5.48 15.45 -17.51
N ASN A 113 -4.83 15.21 -16.38
CA ASN A 113 -4.52 13.87 -15.88
C ASN A 113 -5.47 13.38 -14.78
N LYS A 114 -6.61 14.04 -14.59
CA LYS A 114 -7.56 13.71 -13.52
C LYS A 114 -7.97 12.23 -13.55
N LYS A 115 -7.56 11.48 -12.52
CA LYS A 115 -7.85 10.04 -12.35
C LYS A 115 -7.34 9.16 -13.49
N VAL A 116 -6.30 9.59 -14.22
CA VAL A 116 -5.65 8.76 -15.23
C VAL A 116 -4.77 7.73 -14.54
N ILE A 117 -4.94 6.45 -14.93
CA ILE A 117 -4.19 5.33 -14.33
C ILE A 117 -2.69 5.51 -14.57
N GLY A 118 -1.91 5.27 -13.52
CA GLY A 118 -0.45 5.32 -13.58
C GLY A 118 0.15 6.72 -13.47
N LYS A 119 -0.68 7.76 -13.34
CA LYS A 119 -0.21 9.12 -13.03
C LYS A 119 -0.13 9.33 -11.53
N PHE A 120 0.95 10.00 -11.11
CA PHE A 120 1.23 10.21 -9.69
C PHE A 120 0.60 11.51 -9.23
N ASN A 121 -0.15 11.48 -8.13
CA ASN A 121 -0.66 12.69 -7.50
C ASN A 121 0.23 13.12 -6.34
N ASN A 122 0.21 14.41 -6.03
CA ASN A 122 0.76 14.91 -4.78
C ASN A 122 -0.37 14.94 -3.74
N GLN A 123 -0.37 14.01 -2.79
CA GLN A 123 -1.45 13.84 -1.79
C GLN A 123 -1.63 15.04 -0.85
N ILE A 124 -0.65 15.94 -0.77
CA ILE A 124 -0.73 17.15 0.05
C ILE A 124 -1.14 18.40 -0.75
N ASN A 125 -1.61 18.24 -1.99
CA ASN A 125 -2.32 19.26 -2.79
C ASN A 125 -1.68 20.65 -2.81
N GLY A 126 -0.36 20.73 -3.05
CA GLY A 126 0.34 22.01 -3.11
C GLY A 126 0.91 22.50 -1.78
N GLU A 127 0.85 21.68 -0.73
CA GLU A 127 1.53 21.95 0.55
C GLU A 127 2.90 21.28 0.60
N ILE A 128 3.73 21.69 1.56
CA ILE A 128 5.07 21.13 1.81
C ILE A 128 5.10 20.54 3.23
N LEU A 129 5.75 19.37 3.35
CA LEU A 129 6.02 18.77 4.65
C LEU A 129 7.28 19.40 5.26
N GLU A 130 7.18 19.81 6.53
CA GLU A 130 8.32 20.27 7.33
C GLU A 130 9.20 19.10 7.77
N GLY A 131 8.57 17.98 8.10
CA GLY A 131 9.26 16.84 8.67
C GLY A 131 8.50 15.54 8.52
N PHE A 132 9.27 14.46 8.48
CA PHE A 132 8.77 13.08 8.40
C PHE A 132 9.57 12.20 9.36
N CYS A 133 8.87 11.30 10.06
CA CYS A 133 9.48 10.28 10.90
C CYS A 133 8.80 8.91 10.65
N GLY A 134 9.54 7.98 10.06
CA GLY A 134 9.11 6.59 9.86
C GLY A 134 9.75 5.67 10.89
N LEU A 135 8.93 5.01 11.72
CA LEU A 135 9.43 4.09 12.75
C LEU A 135 9.46 2.64 12.27
N ARG A 136 8.42 2.23 11.53
CA ARG A 136 8.33 0.90 10.90
C ARG A 136 7.28 0.92 9.78
N SER A 137 7.16 -0.20 9.06
CA SER A 137 6.10 -0.37 8.06
C SER A 137 4.72 -0.04 8.66
N LYS A 138 3.98 0.82 7.95
CA LYS A 138 2.64 1.34 8.28
C LYS A 138 2.56 2.13 9.60
N MET A 139 3.69 2.60 10.12
CA MET A 139 3.77 3.44 11.32
C MET A 139 4.77 4.56 11.09
N TYR A 140 4.23 5.72 10.78
CA TYR A 140 4.98 6.93 10.47
C TYR A 140 4.19 8.16 10.90
N SER A 141 4.88 9.28 11.00
CA SER A 141 4.30 10.58 11.25
C SER A 141 4.90 11.64 10.34
N TYR A 142 4.15 12.69 10.05
CA TYR A 142 4.64 13.84 9.30
C TYR A 142 3.94 15.12 9.72
N LYS A 143 4.64 16.24 9.51
CA LYS A 143 4.21 17.59 9.87
C LYS A 143 4.28 18.50 8.65
N TYR A 144 3.33 19.42 8.52
CA TYR A 144 3.32 20.46 7.49
C TYR A 144 4.03 21.71 8.00
N ILE A 145 4.65 22.50 7.11
CA ILE A 145 5.36 23.73 7.48
C ILE A 145 4.49 24.69 8.33
N ASP A 146 3.23 24.87 7.95
CA ASP A 146 2.34 25.86 8.60
C ASP A 146 1.09 25.25 9.24
N LYS A 147 1.11 23.94 9.57
CA LYS A 147 -0.03 23.29 10.23
C LYS A 147 0.37 22.42 11.41
N ASN A 148 -0.32 22.68 12.52
CA ASN A 148 -0.48 21.76 13.63
C ASN A 148 -1.88 21.16 13.51
N PRO A 149 -2.04 19.85 13.22
CA PRO A 149 -1.36 18.78 13.95
C PRO A 149 -0.47 17.86 13.11
N VAL A 150 0.43 17.14 13.82
CA VAL A 150 1.17 16.00 13.29
C VAL A 150 0.20 14.90 12.87
N LYS A 151 0.33 14.39 11.63
CA LYS A 151 -0.45 13.24 11.18
C LYS A 151 0.33 11.97 11.50
N CYS A 152 -0.32 11.00 12.13
CA CYS A 152 0.26 9.69 12.42
C CYS A 152 -0.54 8.56 11.75
N LYS A 153 0.16 7.64 11.10
CA LYS A 153 -0.44 6.39 10.60
C LYS A 153 -0.48 5.35 11.72
N ALA A 154 -1.57 4.57 11.76
CA ALA A 154 -1.81 3.49 12.72
C ALA A 154 -1.98 3.89 14.20
N ILE A 155 -2.09 5.19 14.49
CA ILE A 155 -2.40 5.71 15.83
C ILE A 155 -3.79 6.35 15.80
N LYS A 156 -4.59 6.14 16.85
CA LYS A 156 -5.90 6.79 16.98
C LYS A 156 -5.73 8.30 17.10
N ARG A 157 -6.54 9.05 16.36
CA ARG A 157 -6.50 10.53 16.35
C ARG A 157 -6.56 11.14 17.75
N SER A 158 -7.42 10.61 18.64
CA SER A 158 -7.54 11.08 20.02
C SER A 158 -6.28 10.90 20.86
N VAL A 159 -5.40 9.96 20.52
CA VAL A 159 -4.10 9.78 21.17
C VAL A 159 -3.08 10.74 20.58
N VAL A 160 -3.09 10.91 19.25
CA VAL A 160 -2.23 11.88 18.56
C VAL A 160 -2.44 13.27 19.15
N ASP A 161 -3.69 13.75 19.18
CA ASP A 161 -4.03 15.11 19.61
C ASP A 161 -3.69 15.38 21.10
N LYS A 162 -3.58 14.33 21.93
CA LYS A 162 -3.33 14.47 23.39
C LYS A 162 -1.88 14.25 23.79
N THR A 163 -1.10 13.52 22.99
CA THR A 163 0.16 12.92 23.47
C THR A 163 1.31 13.09 22.49
N ILE A 164 1.04 13.33 21.21
CA ILE A 164 2.07 13.46 20.17
C ILE A 164 2.19 14.93 19.79
N THR A 165 3.41 15.46 19.93
CA THR A 165 3.82 16.83 19.60
C THR A 165 4.55 16.89 18.27
#